data_AF-A0A6P1GB76-F1
#
_entry.id   AF-A0A6P1GB76-F1
#
_cell.length_a   1.000
_cell.length_b   1.000
_cell.length_c   1.000
_cell.angle_alpha   90.00
_cell.angle_beta   90.00
_cell.angle_gamma   90.00
#
_symmetry.space_group_name_H-M   'P 1'
#
loop_
_entity.id
_entity.type
_entity.pdbx_description
1 polymer ?
#
loop_
_entity_poly.entity_id
_entity_poly.type
_entity_poly.pdbx_seq_one_letter_code
_entity_poly.pdbx_strand_id
1 'polypeptide(L)'
;MLNTRTILSRLREARRIILASPGLDPTQKIQQFRATLFQQLSTAPEVISGRVSRVVETVDKAIQNSGTSGAHSLASSYLGSGEVSRRAARAACIDVDYASAKILVSKEAASNSPASCIARMYCTFIKEAVEGGTQNQLTPDTKLTSSASESASRSGIQQ
;
A
#
# COMPACT_ATOMS: atom_id res chain seq x y z
N MET A 1 -2.86 -11.17 27.89
CA MET A 1 -1.98 -11.04 26.71
C MET A 1 -2.45 -11.80 25.45
N LEU A 2 -3.49 -12.63 25.50
CA LEU A 2 -4.01 -13.39 24.33
C LEU A 2 -4.55 -12.50 23.19
N ASN A 3 -5.14 -11.35 23.52
CA ASN A 3 -5.85 -10.53 22.55
C ASN A 3 -4.95 -9.95 21.43
N THR A 4 -3.77 -9.44 21.78
CA THR A 4 -2.85 -8.82 20.81
C THR A 4 -2.27 -9.82 19.80
N ARG A 5 -1.93 -11.04 20.23
CA ARG A 5 -1.43 -12.08 19.32
C ARG A 5 -2.51 -12.50 18.33
N THR A 6 -3.75 -12.64 18.79
CA THR A 6 -4.91 -12.94 17.95
C THR A 6 -5.16 -11.83 16.93
N ILE A 7 -5.12 -10.56 17.36
CA ILE A 7 -5.25 -9.39 16.46
C ILE A 7 -4.18 -9.45 15.37
N LEU A 8 -2.90 -9.59 15.73
CA LEU A 8 -1.79 -9.62 14.76
C LEU A 8 -1.90 -10.81 13.80
N SER A 9 -2.31 -11.98 14.28
CA SER A 9 -2.53 -13.16 13.44
C SER A 9 -3.64 -12.91 12.41
N ARG A 10 -4.79 -12.38 12.85
CA ARG A 10 -5.92 -12.05 11.96
C ARG A 10 -5.56 -10.97 10.94
N LEU A 11 -4.80 -9.96 11.34
CA LEU A 11 -4.34 -8.91 10.42
C LEU A 11 -3.36 -9.46 9.37
N ARG A 12 -2.44 -10.34 9.76
CA ARG A 12 -1.52 -10.99 8.79
C ARG A 12 -2.26 -11.89 7.81
N GLU A 13 -3.25 -12.64 8.31
CA GLU A 13 -4.16 -13.45 7.49
C GLU A 13 -4.91 -12.59 6.48
N ALA A 14 -5.59 -11.54 6.95
CA ALA A 14 -6.32 -10.61 6.11
C ALA A 14 -5.44 -9.95 5.06
N ARG A 15 -4.23 -9.50 5.44
CA ARG A 15 -3.25 -8.95 4.49
C ARG A 15 -2.97 -9.93 3.35
N ARG A 16 -2.70 -11.21 3.67
CA ARG A 16 -2.40 -12.21 2.64
C ARG A 16 -3.58 -12.43 1.70
N ILE A 17 -4.78 -12.61 2.25
CA ILE A 17 -6.00 -12.86 1.47
C ILE A 17 -6.29 -11.67 0.54
N ILE A 18 -6.27 -10.45 1.08
CA ILE A 18 -6.65 -9.25 0.33
C ILE A 18 -5.62 -8.92 -0.74
N LEU A 19 -4.32 -9.03 -0.45
CA LEU A 19 -3.28 -8.80 -1.47
C LEU A 19 -3.39 -9.80 -2.63
N ALA A 20 -3.69 -11.06 -2.32
CA ALA A 20 -3.86 -12.13 -3.31
C ALA A 20 -5.22 -12.10 -4.03
N SER A 21 -6.17 -11.27 -3.61
CA SER A 21 -7.51 -11.24 -4.19
C SER A 21 -7.46 -10.69 -5.63
N PRO A 22 -7.89 -11.50 -6.62
CA PRO A 22 -7.91 -11.08 -8.02
C PRO A 22 -9.04 -10.08 -8.27
N GLY A 23 -8.83 -9.17 -9.24
CA GLY A 23 -9.86 -8.22 -9.67
C GLY A 23 -10.12 -7.03 -8.72
N LEU A 24 -9.46 -6.98 -7.56
CA LEU A 24 -9.51 -5.79 -6.69
C LEU A 24 -8.44 -4.78 -7.08
N ASP A 25 -8.86 -3.54 -7.29
CA ASP A 25 -7.93 -2.43 -7.49
C ASP A 25 -7.24 -2.04 -6.15
N PRO A 26 -6.14 -1.27 -6.18
CA PRO A 26 -5.44 -0.88 -4.96
C PRO A 26 -6.32 -0.16 -3.95
N THR A 27 -7.27 0.66 -4.42
CA THR A 27 -8.21 1.40 -3.56
C THR A 27 -9.11 0.45 -2.77
N GLN A 28 -9.72 -0.53 -3.44
CA GLN A 28 -10.57 -1.55 -2.82
C GLN A 28 -9.78 -2.41 -1.84
N LYS A 29 -8.56 -2.82 -2.20
CA LYS A 29 -7.68 -3.57 -1.29
C LYS A 29 -7.38 -2.78 -0.01
N ILE A 30 -7.05 -1.49 -0.14
CA ILE A 30 -6.80 -0.61 1.01
C ILE A 30 -8.06 -0.44 1.86
N GLN A 31 -9.23 -0.24 1.25
CA GLN A 31 -10.50 -0.12 1.97
C GLN A 31 -10.88 -1.41 2.72
N GLN A 32 -10.75 -2.58 2.09
CA GLN A 32 -11.02 -3.86 2.73
C GLN A 32 -10.09 -4.11 3.92
N PHE A 33 -8.79 -3.87 3.73
CA PHE A 33 -7.83 -4.07 4.82
C PHE A 33 -8.06 -3.08 5.96
N ARG A 34 -8.42 -1.84 5.64
CA ARG A 34 -8.83 -0.82 6.63
C ARG A 34 -10.05 -1.27 7.43
N ALA A 35 -11.08 -1.81 6.78
CA ALA A 35 -12.28 -2.31 7.47
C ALA A 35 -11.93 -3.44 8.44
N THR A 36 -11.13 -4.42 7.99
CA THR A 36 -10.64 -5.49 8.87
C THR A 36 -9.78 -4.95 10.01
N LEU A 37 -8.93 -3.95 9.74
CA LEU A 37 -8.10 -3.31 10.74
C LEU A 37 -8.95 -2.70 11.86
N PHE A 38 -9.94 -1.86 11.53
CA PHE A 38 -10.82 -1.26 12.53
C PHE A 38 -11.64 -2.30 13.30
N GLN A 39 -12.08 -3.37 12.65
CA GLN A 39 -12.75 -4.48 13.33
C GLN A 39 -11.83 -5.17 14.36
N GLN A 40 -10.53 -5.29 14.10
CA GLN A 40 -9.60 -5.83 15.09
C GLN A 40 -9.19 -4.80 16.15
N LEU A 41 -9.21 -3.50 15.83
CA LEU A 41 -8.89 -2.45 16.79
C LEU A 41 -10.01 -2.17 17.78
N SER A 42 -11.27 -2.46 17.44
CA SER A 42 -12.42 -2.29 18.35
C SER A 42 -12.34 -3.20 19.58
N THR A 43 -11.60 -4.31 19.49
CA THR A 43 -11.33 -5.22 20.61
C THR A 43 -9.97 -4.97 21.27
N ALA A 44 -9.17 -4.02 20.76
CA ALA A 44 -7.83 -3.73 21.25
C ALA A 44 -7.85 -2.72 22.42
N PRO A 45 -6.84 -2.75 23.31
CA PRO A 45 -6.64 -1.68 24.30
C PRO A 45 -6.54 -0.30 23.65
N GLU A 46 -7.11 0.74 24.28
CA GLU A 46 -7.13 2.12 23.76
C GLU A 46 -5.75 2.67 23.39
N VAL A 47 -4.72 2.30 24.17
CA VAL A 47 -3.34 2.72 23.90
C VAL A 47 -2.85 2.24 22.53
N ILE A 48 -3.33 1.07 22.07
CA ILE A 48 -3.02 0.52 20.75
C ILE A 48 -3.95 1.15 19.71
N SER A 49 -5.27 1.09 19.92
CA SER A 49 -6.23 1.58 18.93
C SER A 49 -6.06 3.07 18.65
N GLY A 50 -5.92 3.92 19.68
CA GLY A 50 -5.74 5.36 19.52
C GLY A 50 -4.46 5.74 18.76
N ARG A 51 -3.38 4.98 18.93
CA ARG A 51 -2.14 5.20 18.15
C ARG A 51 -2.31 4.77 16.70
N VAL A 52 -2.84 3.57 16.47
CA VAL A 52 -2.99 3.04 15.10
C VAL A 52 -4.01 3.85 14.30
N SER A 53 -5.14 4.25 14.89
CA SER A 53 -6.17 5.05 14.22
C SER A 53 -5.61 6.36 13.66
N ARG A 54 -4.72 7.04 14.38
CA ARG A 54 -4.05 8.26 13.88
C ARG A 54 -3.21 8.01 12.63
N VAL A 55 -2.51 6.87 12.56
CA VAL A 55 -1.75 6.49 11.35
C VAL A 55 -2.71 6.28 10.19
N VAL A 56 -3.81 5.57 10.43
CA VAL A 56 -4.82 5.28 9.41
C VAL A 56 -5.47 6.57 8.90
N GLU A 57 -5.88 7.48 9.78
CA GLU A 57 -6.44 8.79 9.43
C GLU A 57 -5.47 9.62 8.58
N THR A 58 -4.18 9.59 8.90
CA THR A 58 -3.13 10.33 8.17
C THR A 58 -2.98 9.79 6.75
N VAL A 59 -2.99 8.46 6.59
CA VAL A 59 -2.99 7.82 5.28
C VAL A 59 -4.29 8.08 4.54
N ASP A 60 -5.44 8.01 5.20
CA ASP A 60 -6.75 8.28 4.58
C ASP A 60 -6.81 9.70 4.01
N LYS A 61 -6.27 10.69 4.74
CA LYS A 61 -6.12 12.05 4.21
C LYS A 61 -5.22 12.10 2.98
N ALA A 62 -4.13 11.33 2.96
CA ALA A 62 -3.28 11.23 1.77
C ALA A 62 -4.01 10.59 0.58
N ILE A 63 -4.86 9.59 0.81
CA ILE A 63 -5.73 8.99 -0.21
C ILE A 63 -6.72 10.03 -0.75
N GLN A 64 -7.34 10.82 0.13
CA GLN A 64 -8.30 11.86 -0.27
C GLN A 64 -7.65 12.97 -1.08
N ASN A 65 -6.43 13.39 -0.73
CA ASN A 65 -5.74 14.50 -1.38
C ASN A 65 -5.03 14.12 -2.68
N SER A 66 -4.49 12.90 -2.76
CA SER A 66 -3.56 12.51 -3.82
C SER A 66 -3.74 11.07 -4.30
N GLY A 67 -4.86 10.42 -3.93
CA GLY A 67 -5.16 9.06 -4.34
C GLY A 67 -4.20 8.01 -3.76
N THR A 68 -4.21 6.84 -4.38
CA THR A 68 -3.38 5.69 -3.97
C THR A 68 -1.88 5.95 -4.14
N SER A 69 -1.48 6.80 -5.09
CA SER A 69 -0.09 7.22 -5.28
C SER A 69 0.43 8.09 -4.13
N GLY A 70 -0.39 9.00 -3.60
CA GLY A 70 -0.06 9.78 -2.41
C GLY A 70 0.09 8.89 -1.17
N ALA A 71 -0.85 7.95 -0.99
CA ALA A 71 -0.79 6.98 0.10
C ALA A 71 0.46 6.08 0.03
N HIS A 72 0.82 5.62 -1.18
CA HIS A 72 2.05 4.86 -1.42
C HIS A 72 3.31 5.66 -1.12
N SER A 73 3.39 6.90 -1.62
CA SER A 73 4.54 7.81 -1.38
C SER A 73 4.73 8.05 0.12
N LEU A 74 3.63 8.30 0.82
CA LEU A 74 3.63 8.53 2.26
C LEU A 74 4.05 7.28 3.04
N ALA A 75 3.44 6.13 2.74
CA ALA A 75 3.76 4.86 3.38
C ALA A 75 5.23 4.47 3.14
N SER A 76 5.74 4.69 1.94
CA SER A 76 7.15 4.47 1.59
C SER A 76 8.08 5.38 2.39
N SER A 77 7.75 6.66 2.54
CA SER A 77 8.50 7.61 3.37
C SER A 77 8.52 7.22 4.84
N TYR A 78 7.39 6.76 5.41
CA TYR A 78 7.32 6.26 6.79
C TYR A 78 8.14 4.99 6.99
N LEU A 79 8.08 4.05 6.06
CA LEU A 79 8.87 2.81 6.14
C LEU A 79 10.37 3.07 5.99
N GLY A 80 10.77 4.06 5.17
CA GLY A 80 12.16 4.46 4.96
C GLY A 80 12.75 5.25 6.14
N SER A 81 11.98 6.19 6.72
CA SER A 81 12.40 6.96 7.90
C SER A 81 12.29 6.18 9.20
N GLY A 82 11.47 5.13 9.24
CA GLY A 82 11.18 4.37 10.45
C GLY A 82 10.23 5.08 11.41
N GLU A 83 9.64 6.21 11.02
CA GLU A 83 8.71 6.99 11.82
C GLU A 83 7.54 7.55 11.01
N VAL A 84 6.38 7.59 11.65
CA VAL A 84 5.20 8.34 11.22
C VAL A 84 5.37 9.74 11.82
N SER A 85 5.89 10.67 11.02
CA SER A 85 6.17 12.05 11.44
C SER A 85 5.83 13.09 10.37
N ARG A 86 5.61 14.34 10.79
CA ARG A 86 5.41 15.50 9.89
C ARG A 86 6.55 15.66 8.90
N ARG A 87 7.79 15.38 9.31
CA ARG A 87 8.97 15.49 8.44
C ARG A 87 8.89 14.48 7.29
N ALA A 88 8.54 13.23 7.60
CA ALA A 88 8.37 12.19 6.59
C ALA A 88 7.19 12.49 5.65
N ALA A 89 6.09 13.06 6.17
CA ALA A 89 4.96 13.49 5.35
C ALA A 89 5.31 14.63 4.38
N ARG A 90 6.06 15.63 4.85
CA ARG A 90 6.58 16.71 3.98
C ARG A 90 7.57 16.21 2.94
N ALA A 91 8.41 15.24 3.27
CA ALA A 91 9.32 14.61 2.31
C ALA A 91 8.57 13.87 1.19
N ALA A 92 7.35 13.41 1.46
CA ALA A 92 6.44 12.85 0.46
C ALA A 92 5.58 13.92 -0.25
N CYS A 93 5.86 15.22 -0.05
CA CYS A 93 5.12 16.36 -0.59
C CYS A 93 3.63 16.40 -0.22
N ILE A 94 3.25 15.82 0.93
CA ILE A 94 1.86 15.87 1.42
C ILE A 94 1.79 16.77 2.65
N ASP A 95 0.99 17.82 2.57
CA ASP A 95 0.67 18.64 3.73
C ASP A 95 -0.43 17.96 4.53
N VAL A 96 -0.04 17.35 5.66
CA VAL A 96 -0.96 16.68 6.57
C VAL A 96 -0.87 17.34 7.93
N ASP A 97 -2.01 17.75 8.47
CA ASP A 97 -2.08 18.29 9.82
C ASP A 97 -1.76 17.20 10.85
N TYR A 98 -0.51 17.23 11.33
CA TYR A 98 0.02 16.31 12.34
C TYR A 98 -0.24 16.87 13.74
N ALA A 99 -1.22 16.29 14.43
CA ALA A 99 -1.33 16.37 15.88
C ALA A 99 -0.29 15.42 16.52
N SER A 100 0.94 15.91 16.68
CA SER A 100 2.03 15.52 17.62
C SER A 100 2.38 14.04 17.93
N ALA A 101 1.72 13.03 17.38
CA ALA A 101 2.03 11.63 17.69
C ALA A 101 3.10 11.07 16.74
N LYS A 102 4.37 11.10 17.16
CA LYS A 102 5.42 10.29 16.54
C LYS A 102 5.15 8.81 16.85
N ILE A 103 4.87 8.02 15.83
CA ILE A 103 4.79 6.56 15.96
C ILE A 103 5.98 5.95 15.25
N LEU A 104 6.82 5.24 16.00
CA LEU A 104 7.92 4.49 15.42
C LEU A 104 7.36 3.29 14.66
N VAL A 105 7.74 3.16 13.40
CA VAL A 105 7.38 2.04 12.52
C VAL A 105 8.61 1.28 12.04
N SER A 106 9.79 1.51 12.61
CA SER A 106 11.00 0.72 12.32
C SER A 106 10.80 -0.77 12.62
N LYS A 107 11.67 -1.64 12.09
CA LYS A 107 11.58 -3.08 12.35
C LYS A 107 11.75 -3.38 13.84
N GLU A 108 12.67 -2.67 14.49
CA GLU A 108 12.97 -2.78 15.92
C GLU A 108 11.77 -2.37 16.76
N ALA A 109 11.13 -1.24 16.43
CA ALA A 109 9.92 -0.79 17.11
C ALA A 109 8.76 -1.77 16.91
N ALA A 110 8.59 -2.32 15.69
CA ALA A 110 7.56 -3.30 15.38
C ALA A 110 7.73 -4.64 16.14
N SER A 111 8.96 -5.02 16.47
CA SER A 111 9.23 -6.21 17.30
C SER A 111 8.90 -6.00 18.77
N ASN A 112 8.95 -4.75 19.25
CA ASN A 112 8.79 -4.42 20.67
C ASN A 112 7.41 -3.81 21.02
N SER A 113 6.66 -3.32 20.03
CA SER A 113 5.36 -2.68 20.25
C SER A 113 4.30 -3.17 19.27
N PRO A 114 3.14 -3.65 19.76
CA PRO A 114 2.02 -4.03 18.91
C PRO A 114 1.49 -2.90 18.04
N ALA A 115 1.41 -1.68 18.57
CA ALA A 115 0.94 -0.52 17.82
C ALA A 115 1.88 -0.21 16.65
N SER A 116 3.19 -0.25 16.89
CA SER A 116 4.22 -0.11 15.85
C SER A 116 4.16 -1.24 14.83
N CYS A 117 3.92 -2.48 15.26
CA CYS A 117 3.77 -3.63 14.38
C CYS A 117 2.58 -3.46 13.43
N ILE A 118 1.42 -3.07 13.96
CA ILE A 118 0.20 -2.85 13.19
C ILE A 118 0.37 -1.67 12.24
N ALA A 119 0.93 -0.55 12.71
CA ALA A 119 1.18 0.63 11.88
C ALA A 119 2.16 0.33 10.74
N ARG A 120 3.27 -0.38 11.03
CA ARG A 120 4.22 -0.83 10.01
C ARG A 120 3.56 -1.76 9.00
N MET A 121 2.75 -2.71 9.47
CA MET A 121 2.01 -3.64 8.62
C MET A 121 1.04 -2.92 7.68
N TYR A 122 0.32 -1.91 8.18
CA TYR A 122 -0.57 -1.08 7.36
C TYR A 122 0.19 -0.30 6.29
N CYS A 123 1.31 0.34 6.65
CA CYS A 123 2.17 1.03 5.67
C CYS A 123 2.73 0.06 4.62
N THR A 124 3.20 -1.12 5.03
CA THR A 124 3.69 -2.15 4.11
C THR A 124 2.57 -2.66 3.20
N PHE A 125 1.37 -2.87 3.73
CA PHE A 125 0.21 -3.27 2.95
C PHE A 125 -0.10 -2.27 1.83
N ILE A 126 -0.16 -0.97 2.14
CA ILE A 126 -0.43 0.08 1.14
C ILE A 126 0.63 0.05 0.05
N LYS A 127 1.90 -0.03 0.45
CA LYS A 127 3.02 -0.09 -0.49
C LYS A 127 2.85 -1.26 -1.48
N GLU A 128 2.60 -2.45 -0.95
CA GLU A 128 2.44 -3.68 -1.76
C GLU A 128 1.15 -3.69 -2.59
N ALA A 129 0.04 -3.17 -2.06
CA ALA A 129 -1.22 -3.11 -2.77
C ALA A 129 -1.12 -2.21 -4.01
N VAL A 130 -0.39 -1.09 -3.90
CA VAL A 130 -0.18 -0.17 -5.02
C VAL A 130 0.86 -0.73 -5.99
N GLU A 131 2.02 -1.20 -5.52
CA GLU A 131 3.07 -1.77 -6.38
C GLU A 131 2.60 -3.03 -7.15
N GLY A 132 1.88 -3.92 -6.47
CA GLY A 132 1.28 -5.11 -7.09
C GLY A 132 0.11 -4.78 -8.03
N GLY A 133 -0.55 -3.64 -7.83
CA GLY A 133 -1.56 -3.12 -8.76
C GLY A 133 -0.94 -2.61 -10.06
N THR A 134 0.21 -1.94 -9.98
CA THR A 134 0.93 -1.41 -11.15
C THR A 134 1.50 -2.52 -12.03
N GLN A 135 1.95 -3.64 -11.45
CA GLN A 135 2.43 -4.79 -12.21
C GLN A 135 1.34 -5.48 -13.06
N ASN A 136 0.09 -5.52 -12.57
CA ASN A 136 -1.02 -6.11 -13.32
C ASN A 136 -1.55 -5.22 -14.47
N GLN A 137 -1.20 -3.94 -14.51
CA GLN A 137 -1.54 -3.05 -15.64
C GLN A 137 -0.48 -3.05 -16.75
N LEU A 138 0.72 -3.60 -16.51
CA LEU A 138 1.87 -3.53 -17.41
C LEU A 138 2.03 -4.74 -18.34
N THR A 139 1.01 -5.57 -18.50
CA THR A 139 0.90 -6.50 -19.64
C THR A 139 -0.05 -5.93 -20.69
N PRO A 140 0.41 -5.05 -21.60
CA PRO A 140 -0.21 -4.97 -22.90
C PRO A 140 0.23 -6.24 -23.66
N ASP A 141 -0.71 -7.15 -23.85
CA ASP A 141 -0.62 -8.19 -24.88
C ASP A 141 -0.67 -7.47 -26.24
N THR A 142 0.41 -6.75 -26.58
CA THR A 142 0.60 -6.17 -27.91
C THR A 142 0.98 -7.34 -28.81
N LYS A 143 -0.03 -8.10 -29.26
CA LYS A 143 0.07 -8.79 -30.54
C LYS A 143 0.39 -7.71 -31.58
N LEU A 144 1.68 -7.62 -31.92
CA LEU A 144 2.14 -6.94 -33.12
C LEU A 144 1.47 -7.64 -34.30
N THR A 145 0.29 -7.14 -34.69
CA THR A 145 -0.29 -7.39 -36.00
C THR A 145 0.55 -6.57 -36.99
N SER A 146 1.66 -7.14 -37.45
CA SER A 146 2.38 -6.58 -38.60
C SER A 146 1.59 -6.94 -39.86
N SER A 147 0.60 -6.10 -40.18
CA SER A 147 0.13 -5.95 -41.55
C SER A 147 1.12 -5.06 -42.29
N ALA A 148 1.93 -5.65 -43.15
CA ALA A 148 2.63 -4.92 -44.20
C ALA A 148 2.19 -5.50 -45.56
N SER A 149 1.29 -4.78 -46.21
CA SER A 149 1.11 -4.86 -47.66
C SER A 149 2.04 -3.82 -48.27
N GLU A 150 2.95 -4.20 -49.17
CA GLU A 150 3.01 -3.65 -50.53
C GLU A 150 4.06 -4.34 -51.39
N SER A 151 3.69 -4.46 -52.66
CA SER A 151 4.35 -5.13 -53.78
C SER A 151 5.52 -4.31 -54.33
N ALA A 152 6.59 -4.97 -54.80
CA ALA A 152 7.47 -4.39 -55.80
C ALA A 152 8.19 -5.47 -56.65
N SER A 153 8.00 -5.32 -57.94
CA SER A 153 8.44 -6.08 -59.12
C SER A 153 9.93 -6.44 -59.20
N ARG A 154 10.23 -7.63 -59.75
CA ARG A 154 11.53 -7.91 -60.39
C ARG A 154 11.36 -8.68 -61.70
N SER A 155 11.50 -7.95 -62.80
CA SER A 155 11.87 -8.44 -64.13
C SER A 155 13.37 -8.77 -64.18
N GLY A 156 13.74 -9.78 -65.00
CA GLY A 156 15.13 -10.15 -65.34
C GLY A 156 15.16 -11.57 -65.91
N ILE A 157 14.80 -11.80 -67.18
CA ILE A 157 15.64 -11.84 -68.40
C ILE A 157 16.56 -13.07 -68.47
N GLN A 158 16.41 -13.80 -69.59
CA GLN A 158 17.18 -14.95 -70.12
C GLN A 158 18.69 -14.72 -70.16
N GLN A 159 19.45 -15.80 -69.99
CA GLN A 159 20.54 -16.22 -70.90
C GLN A 159 20.59 -17.74 -71.00
#